data_AF-A0A955YVB0-F1
#
_entry.id   AF-A0A955YVB0-F1
#
_cell.length_a   1.000
_cell.length_b   1.000
_cell.length_c   1.000
_cell.angle_alpha   90.00
_cell.angle_beta   90.00
_cell.angle_gamma   90.00
#
_symmetry.space_group_name_H-M   'P 1'
#
loop_
_entity.id
_entity.type
_entity.pdbx_description
1 polymer ?
#
loop_
_entity_poly.entity_id
_entity_poly.type
_entity_poly.pdbx_seq_one_letter_code
_entity_poly.pdbx_strand_id
1 'polypeptide(L)'
;EAIRPAGDVFKLPEHVAREVDSDEAKLYELIWKRTIASQMADSRGESISVRISAKAKDGRDALFNVSGNTIIFPGFLRAYVEGSDDPAAELGDKEKHLPAMKEGDALNSLSFETQGHETQPPARFTEASLVRKLEELGVGRPSTYASIISTIQARGYVWKKGSALVPSFTAFAVIGLLEQHFGDLVDYVFT
;
A
#
# COMPACT_ATOMS: atom_id res chain seq x y z
N GLU A 1 -22.67 4.07 9.23
CA GLU A 1 -22.57 4.48 7.81
C GLU A 1 -21.11 4.75 7.48
N ALA A 2 -20.65 4.45 6.26
CA ALA A 2 -19.27 4.75 5.85
C ALA A 2 -19.09 6.27 5.61
N ILE A 3 -17.83 6.74 5.60
CA ILE A 3 -17.52 8.10 5.14
C ILE A 3 -17.74 8.16 3.62
N ARG A 4 -18.74 8.94 3.18
CA ARG A 4 -19.16 9.10 1.78
C ARG A 4 -19.67 10.52 1.53
N PRO A 5 -19.86 10.96 0.27
CA PRO A 5 -20.52 12.23 0.00
C PRO A 5 -21.93 12.29 0.60
N ALA A 6 -22.28 13.44 1.15
CA ALA A 6 -23.58 13.68 1.78
C ALA A 6 -24.69 13.95 0.74
N GLY A 7 -25.94 13.84 1.20
CA GLY A 7 -27.15 14.05 0.39
C GLY A 7 -27.58 12.82 -0.41
N ASP A 8 -28.79 12.91 -0.97
CA ASP A 8 -29.36 11.87 -1.85
C ASP A 8 -28.71 11.87 -3.25
N VAL A 9 -28.23 13.04 -3.67
CA VAL A 9 -27.49 13.24 -4.91
C VAL A 9 -26.12 13.83 -4.57
N PHE A 10 -25.07 13.09 -4.88
CA PHE A 10 -23.71 13.52 -4.60
C PHE A 10 -23.32 14.68 -5.52
N LYS A 11 -22.81 15.77 -4.92
CA LYS A 11 -22.19 16.85 -5.71
C LYS A 11 -21.00 16.28 -6.51
N LEU A 12 -20.77 16.83 -7.69
CA LEU A 12 -19.58 16.48 -8.47
C LEU A 12 -18.33 17.14 -7.86
N PRO A 13 -17.16 16.48 -7.86
CA PRO A 13 -15.92 17.05 -7.33
C PRO A 13 -15.59 18.43 -7.91
N GLU A 14 -15.82 18.64 -9.20
CA GLU A 14 -15.58 19.93 -9.89
C GLU A 14 -16.41 21.08 -9.33
N HIS A 15 -17.61 20.80 -8.81
CA HIS A 15 -18.46 21.82 -8.20
C HIS A 15 -17.99 22.14 -6.79
N VAL A 16 -17.67 21.11 -5.99
CA VAL A 16 -17.17 21.30 -4.62
C VAL A 16 -15.83 22.03 -4.63
N ALA A 17 -14.94 21.71 -5.57
CA ALA A 17 -13.63 22.37 -5.72
C ALA A 17 -13.70 23.89 -5.96
N ARG A 18 -14.87 24.44 -6.34
CA ARG A 18 -15.10 25.89 -6.49
C ARG A 18 -15.62 26.55 -5.21
N GLU A 19 -16.07 25.76 -4.24
CA GLU A 19 -16.70 26.23 -2.99
C GLU A 19 -15.76 26.12 -1.78
N VAL A 20 -14.73 25.28 -1.85
CA VAL A 20 -13.87 24.92 -0.71
C VAL A 20 -12.39 25.13 -1.04
N ASP A 21 -11.52 25.01 -0.02
CA ASP A 21 -10.08 25.10 -0.25
C ASP A 21 -9.53 23.88 -1.02
N SER A 22 -8.26 23.95 -1.45
CA SER A 22 -7.67 22.88 -2.25
C SER A 22 -7.58 21.54 -1.51
N ASP A 23 -7.38 21.53 -0.20
CA ASP A 23 -7.14 20.30 0.56
C ASP A 23 -8.48 19.62 0.88
N GLU A 24 -9.49 20.41 1.22
CA GLU A 24 -10.89 19.98 1.33
C GLU A 24 -11.41 19.42 0.00
N ALA A 25 -11.10 20.08 -1.12
CA ALA A 25 -11.50 19.63 -2.46
C ALA A 25 -10.89 18.26 -2.81
N LYS A 26 -9.57 18.09 -2.56
CA LYS A 26 -8.86 16.83 -2.80
C LYS A 26 -9.39 15.70 -1.91
N LEU A 27 -9.64 15.99 -0.63
CA LEU A 27 -10.20 15.00 0.29
C LEU A 27 -11.62 14.58 -0.13
N TYR A 28 -12.44 15.54 -0.55
CA TYR A 28 -13.77 15.26 -1.09
C TYR A 28 -13.70 14.39 -2.35
N GLU A 29 -12.82 14.73 -3.29
CA GLU A 29 -12.62 13.95 -4.52
C GLU A 29 -12.19 12.51 -4.22
N LEU A 30 -11.28 12.33 -3.26
CA LEU A 30 -10.85 11.01 -2.79
C LEU A 30 -12.01 10.18 -2.23
N ILE A 31 -12.81 10.78 -1.34
CA ILE A 31 -14.00 10.15 -0.75
C ILE A 31 -15.02 9.80 -1.84
N TRP A 32 -15.24 10.71 -2.80
CA TRP A 32 -16.16 10.54 -3.91
C TRP A 32 -15.73 9.37 -4.81
N LYS A 33 -14.48 9.37 -5.28
CA LYS A 33 -13.91 8.30 -6.12
C LYS A 33 -14.01 6.94 -5.44
N ARG A 34 -13.65 6.85 -4.15
CA ARG A 34 -13.72 5.61 -3.37
C ARG A 34 -15.15 5.12 -3.17
N THR A 35 -16.10 6.04 -2.96
CA THR A 35 -17.53 5.70 -2.84
C THR A 35 -18.08 5.13 -4.14
N ILE A 36 -17.81 5.78 -5.28
CA ILE A 36 -18.26 5.29 -6.58
C ILE A 36 -17.61 3.95 -6.92
N ALA A 37 -16.29 3.82 -6.73
CA ALA A 37 -15.57 2.58 -6.96
C ALA A 37 -16.13 1.39 -6.17
N SER A 38 -16.60 1.61 -4.93
CA SER A 38 -17.20 0.56 -4.10
C SER A 38 -18.48 -0.06 -4.67
N GLN A 39 -19.15 0.64 -5.60
CA GLN A 39 -20.37 0.16 -6.26
C GLN A 39 -20.12 -0.32 -7.70
N MET A 40 -18.87 -0.27 -8.17
CA MET A 40 -18.49 -0.72 -9.50
C MET A 40 -18.21 -2.23 -9.50
N ALA A 41 -18.28 -2.83 -10.68
CA ALA A 41 -17.95 -4.23 -10.87
C ALA A 41 -16.48 -4.53 -10.58
N ASP A 42 -16.19 -5.77 -10.19
CA ASP A 42 -14.84 -6.27 -9.97
C ASP A 42 -13.98 -6.16 -11.23
N SER A 43 -12.68 -5.90 -11.03
CA SER A 43 -11.70 -6.02 -12.09
C SER A 43 -11.49 -7.49 -12.45
N ARG A 44 -11.38 -7.81 -13.74
CA ARG A 44 -11.06 -9.15 -14.25
C ARG A 44 -9.79 -9.09 -15.08
N GLY A 45 -8.94 -10.09 -14.90
CA GLY A 45 -7.69 -10.22 -15.63
C GLY A 45 -7.20 -11.65 -15.67
N GLU A 46 -6.10 -11.84 -16.38
CA GLU A 46 -5.41 -13.12 -16.50
C GLU A 46 -3.99 -12.97 -15.95
N SER A 47 -3.59 -13.91 -15.11
CA SER A 47 -2.20 -14.05 -14.68
C SER A 47 -1.61 -15.30 -15.31
N ILE A 48 -0.45 -15.13 -15.93
CA ILE A 48 0.28 -16.19 -16.60
C ILE A 48 1.60 -16.38 -15.86
N SER A 49 1.92 -17.60 -15.48
CA SER A 49 3.22 -17.95 -14.90
C SER A 49 3.93 -18.93 -15.81
N VAL A 50 5.14 -18.58 -16.21
CA VAL A 50 5.95 -19.35 -17.15
C VAL A 50 7.23 -19.80 -16.45
N ARG A 51 7.54 -21.08 -16.62
CA ARG A 51 8.78 -21.70 -16.15
C ARG A 51 9.63 -22.06 -17.35
N ILE A 52 10.86 -21.59 -17.37
CA ILE A 52 11.80 -21.80 -18.46
C ILE A 52 12.96 -22.64 -17.92
N SER A 53 13.08 -23.86 -18.43
CA SER A 53 14.20 -24.75 -18.14
C SER A 53 15.35 -24.47 -19.10
N ALA A 54 16.56 -24.35 -18.57
CA ALA A 54 17.77 -24.18 -19.37
C ALA A 54 18.87 -25.09 -18.83
N LYS A 55 19.81 -25.48 -19.70
CA LYS A 55 21.01 -26.22 -19.29
C LYS A 55 22.22 -25.30 -19.36
N ALA A 56 22.89 -25.11 -18.24
CA ALA A 56 24.13 -24.37 -18.18
C ALA A 56 25.25 -25.10 -18.93
N LYS A 57 26.29 -24.36 -19.35
CA LYS A 57 27.42 -24.93 -20.09
C LYS A 57 28.18 -26.02 -19.32
N ASP A 58 28.13 -25.96 -17.98
CA ASP A 58 28.73 -26.96 -17.10
C ASP A 58 27.82 -28.15 -16.80
N GLY A 59 26.69 -28.25 -17.50
CA GLY A 59 25.75 -29.38 -17.43
C GLY A 59 24.70 -29.26 -16.33
N ARG A 60 24.71 -28.20 -15.52
CA ARG A 60 23.68 -27.97 -14.49
C ARG A 60 22.36 -27.54 -15.10
N ASP A 61 21.26 -28.00 -14.52
CA ASP A 61 19.93 -27.51 -14.86
C ASP A 61 19.67 -26.18 -14.14
N ALA A 62 19.13 -25.22 -14.89
CA ALA A 62 18.74 -23.91 -14.40
C ALA A 62 17.26 -23.68 -14.70
N LEU A 63 16.60 -22.92 -13.82
CA LEU A 63 15.17 -22.67 -13.90
C LEU A 63 14.91 -21.18 -13.74
N PHE A 64 14.28 -20.58 -14.74
CA PHE A 64 13.85 -19.19 -14.72
C PHE A 64 12.33 -19.16 -14.60
N ASN A 65 11.83 -18.20 -13.83
CA ASN A 65 10.40 -17.97 -13.70
C ASN A 65 10.10 -16.55 -14.16
N VAL A 66 9.03 -16.40 -14.93
CA VAL A 66 8.46 -15.10 -15.27
C VAL A 66 6.96 -15.15 -15.10
N SER A 67 6.40 -14.13 -14.46
CA SER A 67 4.97 -13.91 -14.39
C SER A 67 4.57 -12.73 -15.27
N GLY A 68 3.37 -12.85 -15.84
CA GLY A 68 2.65 -11.82 -16.55
C GLY A 68 1.27 -11.62 -15.93
N ASN A 69 0.73 -10.42 -16.12
CA ASN A 69 -0.61 -10.06 -15.67
C ASN A 69 -1.24 -9.10 -16.68
N THR A 70 -2.47 -9.36 -17.08
CA THR A 70 -3.22 -8.56 -18.05
C THR A 70 -4.62 -8.30 -17.50
N ILE A 71 -5.05 -7.04 -17.50
CA ILE A 71 -6.36 -6.60 -17.04
C ILE A 71 -7.31 -6.58 -18.25
N ILE A 72 -8.16 -7.59 -18.35
CA ILE A 72 -9.17 -7.71 -19.41
C ILE A 72 -10.30 -6.70 -19.19
N PHE A 73 -10.68 -6.50 -17.93
CA PHE A 73 -11.73 -5.57 -17.55
C PHE A 73 -11.32 -4.84 -16.27
N PRO A 74 -11.12 -3.52 -16.31
CA PRO A 74 -10.60 -2.78 -15.17
C PRO A 74 -11.60 -2.61 -14.02
N GLY A 75 -12.92 -2.71 -14.26
CA GLY A 75 -13.92 -2.59 -13.20
C GLY A 75 -13.74 -1.29 -12.37
N PHE A 76 -13.81 -1.42 -11.05
CA PHE A 76 -13.60 -0.33 -10.08
C PHE A 76 -12.26 0.40 -10.21
N LEU A 77 -11.22 -0.26 -10.77
CA LEU A 77 -9.89 0.34 -10.93
C LEU A 77 -9.92 1.58 -11.84
N ARG A 78 -10.94 1.74 -12.69
CA ARG A 78 -11.10 2.97 -13.49
C ARG A 78 -11.40 4.21 -12.64
N ALA A 79 -12.08 4.04 -11.52
CA ALA A 79 -12.48 5.15 -10.66
C ALA A 79 -11.49 5.38 -9.51
N TYR A 80 -10.85 4.32 -9.02
CA TYR A 80 -9.97 4.42 -7.85
C TYR A 80 -8.90 3.33 -7.83
N VAL A 81 -7.65 3.73 -7.56
CA VAL A 81 -6.53 2.85 -7.24
C VAL A 81 -5.92 3.36 -5.92
N GLU A 82 -5.76 2.47 -4.93
CA GLU A 82 -5.20 2.85 -3.64
C GLU A 82 -3.75 3.33 -3.80
N GLY A 83 -3.45 4.52 -3.26
CA GLY A 83 -2.11 5.10 -3.28
C GLY A 83 -1.75 5.92 -4.52
N SER A 84 -2.69 6.14 -5.46
CA SER A 84 -2.46 6.96 -6.65
C SER A 84 -3.59 7.92 -6.96
N ASP A 85 -3.23 9.11 -7.44
CA ASP A 85 -4.15 10.15 -7.90
C ASP A 85 -4.49 10.02 -9.40
N ASP A 86 -3.72 9.23 -10.17
CA ASP A 86 -3.96 8.88 -11.58
C ASP A 86 -4.15 7.36 -11.75
N PRO A 87 -5.41 6.88 -11.71
CA PRO A 87 -5.72 5.47 -11.92
C PRO A 87 -5.28 4.94 -13.30
N ALA A 88 -5.30 5.78 -14.34
CA ALA A 88 -5.02 5.32 -15.71
C ALA A 88 -3.54 5.04 -15.92
N ALA A 89 -2.66 5.89 -15.38
CA ALA A 89 -1.22 5.68 -15.40
C ALA A 89 -0.82 4.39 -14.67
N GLU A 90 -1.34 4.18 -13.46
CA GLU A 90 -1.04 2.99 -12.64
C GLU A 90 -1.62 1.68 -13.20
N LEU A 91 -2.76 1.74 -13.88
CA LEU A 91 -3.32 0.57 -14.57
C LEU A 91 -2.34 0.03 -15.62
N GLY A 92 -1.65 0.92 -16.34
CA GLY A 92 -0.61 0.54 -17.29
C GLY A 92 0.62 -0.09 -16.63
N ASP A 93 1.07 0.46 -15.50
CA ASP A 93 2.24 -0.06 -14.77
C ASP A 93 1.98 -1.42 -14.10
N LYS A 94 0.71 -1.76 -13.84
CA LYS A 94 0.31 -3.06 -13.25
C LYS A 94 0.16 -4.19 -14.28
N GLU A 95 0.18 -3.88 -15.57
CA GLU A 95 0.14 -4.87 -16.63
C GLU A 95 1.54 -5.29 -17.06
N LYS A 96 1.80 -6.59 -17.03
CA LYS A 96 2.99 -7.19 -17.58
C LYS A 96 2.58 -8.20 -18.63
N HIS A 97 2.49 -7.73 -19.87
CA HIS A 97 2.12 -8.56 -21.01
C HIS A 97 3.24 -9.54 -21.34
N LEU A 98 2.88 -10.82 -21.42
CA LEU A 98 3.76 -11.85 -21.96
C LEU A 98 3.29 -12.23 -23.37
N PRO A 99 4.23 -12.53 -24.29
CA PRO A 99 3.86 -13.02 -25.60
C PRO A 99 3.15 -14.37 -25.52
N ALA A 100 2.31 -14.68 -26.50
CA ALA A 100 1.72 -16.01 -26.62
C ALA A 100 2.83 -17.06 -26.81
N MET A 101 2.77 -18.13 -26.03
CA MET A 101 3.75 -19.21 -26.04
C MET A 101 3.08 -20.55 -25.71
N LYS A 102 3.73 -21.66 -26.06
CA LYS A 102 3.29 -23.02 -25.80
C LYS A 102 4.38 -23.81 -25.08
N GLU A 103 3.96 -24.87 -24.40
CA GLU A 103 4.90 -25.82 -23.80
C GLU A 103 5.79 -26.44 -24.88
N GLY A 104 7.10 -26.43 -24.62
CA GLY A 104 8.11 -26.94 -25.55
C GLY A 104 8.61 -25.93 -26.59
N ASP A 105 8.10 -24.70 -26.61
CA ASP A 105 8.63 -23.65 -27.48
C ASP A 105 10.13 -23.40 -27.19
N ALA A 106 10.93 -23.37 -28.24
CA ALA A 106 12.35 -23.07 -28.13
C ALA A 106 12.57 -21.58 -27.91
N LEU A 107 13.38 -21.23 -26.90
CA LEU A 107 13.73 -19.84 -26.58
C LEU A 107 15.23 -19.61 -26.81
N ASN A 108 15.56 -18.47 -27.42
CA ASN A 108 16.94 -18.01 -27.57
C ASN A 108 17.28 -17.07 -26.42
N SER A 109 18.36 -17.36 -25.68
CA SER A 109 18.89 -16.43 -24.69
C SER A 109 19.56 -15.25 -25.39
N LEU A 110 19.06 -14.03 -25.17
CA LEU A 110 19.63 -12.81 -25.75
C LEU A 110 20.77 -12.25 -24.89
N SER A 111 20.57 -12.21 -23.57
CA SER A 111 21.54 -11.73 -22.59
C SER A 111 21.34 -12.41 -21.24
N PHE A 112 22.39 -12.39 -20.43
CA PHE A 112 22.35 -12.82 -19.03
C PHE A 112 22.93 -11.69 -18.19
N GLU A 113 22.16 -11.23 -17.20
CA GLU A 113 22.60 -10.23 -16.22
C GLU A 113 22.55 -10.85 -14.83
N THR A 114 23.65 -10.73 -14.09
CA THR A 114 23.73 -11.17 -12.70
C THR A 114 23.26 -10.04 -11.79
N GLN A 115 22.14 -10.23 -11.10
CA GLN A 115 21.62 -9.25 -10.15
C GLN A 115 22.04 -9.63 -8.72
N GLY A 116 22.76 -8.72 -8.08
CA GLY A 116 23.04 -8.80 -6.65
C GLY A 116 21.90 -8.17 -5.86
N HIS A 117 21.46 -8.85 -4.80
CA HIS A 117 20.44 -8.33 -3.90
C HIS A 117 20.98 -8.29 -2.47
N GLU A 118 20.65 -7.23 -1.76
CA GLU A 118 20.89 -7.10 -0.32
C GLU A 118 19.56 -7.12 0.43
N THR A 119 19.54 -7.80 1.57
CA THR A 119 18.39 -7.77 2.48
C THR A 119 18.25 -6.39 3.08
N GLN A 120 17.08 -5.79 2.92
CA GLN A 120 16.76 -4.51 3.54
C GLN A 120 16.18 -4.74 4.94
N PRO A 121 16.47 -3.86 5.91
CA PRO A 121 15.81 -3.90 7.20
C PRO A 121 14.30 -3.63 7.06
N PRO A 122 13.48 -4.04 8.05
CA PRO A 122 12.07 -3.71 8.08
C PRO A 122 11.85 -2.20 7.94
N ALA A 123 10.88 -1.82 7.10
CA ALA A 123 10.53 -0.43 6.91
C ALA A 123 9.99 0.17 8.22
N ARG A 124 10.35 1.43 8.49
CA ARG A 124 9.74 2.18 9.60
C ARG A 124 8.28 2.48 9.29
N PHE A 125 7.50 2.69 10.35
CA PHE A 125 6.12 3.13 10.21
C PHE A 125 6.03 4.55 9.62
N THR A 126 5.15 4.74 8.65
CA THR A 126 4.50 6.02 8.35
C THR A 126 3.25 6.19 9.23
N GLU A 127 2.66 7.38 9.27
CA GLU A 127 1.38 7.58 9.97
C GLU A 127 0.30 6.62 9.47
N ALA A 128 0.17 6.44 8.14
CA ALA A 128 -0.80 5.51 7.57
C ALA A 128 -0.57 4.06 8.02
N SER A 129 0.67 3.57 7.97
CA SER A 129 0.98 2.20 8.42
C SER A 129 0.86 2.03 9.94
N LEU A 130 1.07 3.10 10.72
CA LEU A 130 0.87 3.07 12.17
C LEU A 130 -0.61 3.03 12.52
N VAL A 131 -1.47 3.82 11.84
CA VAL A 131 -2.92 3.74 12.01
C VAL A 131 -3.43 2.35 11.68
N ARG A 132 -2.97 1.77 10.55
CA ARG A 132 -3.30 0.38 10.18
C ARG A 132 -2.89 -0.59 11.29
N LYS A 133 -1.68 -0.44 11.84
CA LYS A 133 -1.20 -1.34 12.89
C LYS A 133 -1.97 -1.19 14.21
N LEU A 134 -2.33 0.03 14.59
CA LEU A 134 -3.17 0.32 15.74
C LEU A 134 -4.56 -0.33 15.59
N GLU A 135 -5.16 -0.23 14.41
CA GLU A 135 -6.44 -0.87 14.09
C GLU A 135 -6.35 -2.41 14.16
N GLU A 136 -5.32 -3.01 13.56
CA GLU A 136 -5.07 -4.47 13.61
C GLU A 136 -4.93 -5.00 15.04
N LEU A 137 -4.31 -4.21 15.92
CA LEU A 137 -4.10 -4.56 17.32
C LEU A 137 -5.30 -4.23 18.21
N GLY A 138 -6.34 -3.56 17.68
CA GLY A 138 -7.48 -3.10 18.47
C GLY A 138 -7.19 -1.91 19.38
N VAL A 139 -6.01 -1.31 19.25
CA VAL A 139 -5.52 -0.20 20.08
C VAL A 139 -5.95 1.13 19.46
N GLY A 140 -6.74 1.91 20.19
CA GLY A 140 -7.31 3.16 19.69
C GLY A 140 -8.59 2.97 18.87
N ARG A 141 -9.18 4.07 18.43
CA ARG A 141 -10.47 4.14 17.74
C ARG A 141 -10.39 5.19 16.62
N PRO A 142 -11.34 5.23 15.67
CA PRO A 142 -11.36 6.25 14.62
C PRO A 142 -11.25 7.70 15.13
N SER A 143 -11.78 7.98 16.33
CA SER A 143 -11.69 9.29 16.99
C SER A 143 -10.33 9.58 17.64
N THR A 144 -9.46 8.58 17.82
CA THR A 144 -8.21 8.71 18.59
C THR A 144 -6.95 8.52 17.75
N TYR A 145 -7.00 7.95 16.55
CA TYR A 145 -5.79 7.68 15.76
C TYR A 145 -4.96 8.95 15.50
N ALA A 146 -5.60 10.01 15.02
CA ALA A 146 -4.93 11.28 14.75
C ALA A 146 -4.38 11.93 16.04
N SER A 147 -5.13 11.85 17.15
CA SER A 147 -4.71 12.46 18.42
C SER A 147 -3.57 11.69 19.09
N ILE A 148 -3.55 10.35 19.01
CA ILE A 148 -2.42 9.51 19.46
C ILE A 148 -1.14 9.93 18.72
N ILE A 149 -1.19 9.95 17.39
CA ILE A 149 -0.05 10.29 16.54
C ILE A 149 0.44 11.73 16.77
N SER A 150 -0.48 12.68 16.90
CA SER A 150 -0.15 14.07 17.23
C SER A 150 0.48 14.19 18.62
N THR A 151 -0.06 13.48 19.62
CA THR A 151 0.41 13.54 21.00
C THR A 151 1.83 12.99 21.15
N ILE A 152 2.14 11.85 20.55
CA ILE A 152 3.49 11.25 20.65
C ILE A 152 4.55 12.09 19.93
N GLN A 153 4.16 12.82 18.87
CA GLN A 153 5.03 13.79 18.19
C GLN A 153 5.21 15.06 19.02
N ALA A 154 4.12 15.66 19.51
CA ALA A 154 4.14 16.88 20.30
C ALA A 154 4.94 16.73 21.61
N ARG A 155 4.92 15.54 22.22
CA ARG A 155 5.69 15.22 23.43
C ARG A 155 7.14 14.82 23.16
N GLY A 156 7.57 14.79 21.89
CA GLY A 156 8.95 14.49 21.51
C GLY A 156 9.35 13.01 21.63
N TYR A 157 8.39 12.09 21.73
CA TYR A 157 8.68 10.65 21.70
C TYR A 157 9.03 10.17 20.30
N VAL A 158 8.40 10.78 19.29
CA VAL A 158 8.59 10.42 17.89
C VAL A 158 8.77 11.69 17.06
N TRP A 159 9.58 11.64 16.02
CA TRP A 159 9.73 12.71 15.04
C TRP A 159 9.69 12.15 13.61
N LYS A 160 9.36 13.02 12.64
CA LYS A 160 9.27 12.65 11.23
C LYS A 160 10.61 12.83 10.52
N LYS A 161 11.11 11.77 9.87
CA LYS A 161 12.20 11.82 8.89
C LYS A 161 11.61 11.52 7.51
N GLY A 162 11.25 12.57 6.77
CA GLY A 162 10.39 12.39 5.59
C GLY A 162 9.01 11.88 6.04
N SER A 163 8.55 10.77 5.46
CA SER A 163 7.28 10.12 5.87
C SER A 163 7.44 9.13 7.02
N ALA A 164 8.66 8.75 7.39
CA ALA A 164 8.93 7.76 8.43
C ALA A 164 8.89 8.38 9.83
N LEU A 165 8.23 7.70 10.75
CA LEU A 165 8.21 7.97 12.19
C LEU A 165 9.43 7.34 12.85
N VAL A 166 10.23 8.15 13.54
CA VAL A 166 11.47 7.72 14.20
C VAL A 166 11.37 7.98 15.70
N PRO A 167 11.57 6.97 16.56
CA PRO A 167 11.58 7.18 18.00
C PRO A 167 12.80 8.00 18.44
N SER A 168 12.61 8.84 19.45
CA SER A 168 13.69 9.54 20.13
C SER A 168 14.33 8.66 21.22
N PHE A 169 15.51 9.02 21.71
CA PHE A 169 16.12 8.32 22.85
C PHE A 169 15.24 8.36 24.11
N THR A 170 14.49 9.45 24.30
CA THR A 170 13.53 9.58 25.39
C THR A 170 12.43 8.52 25.29
N ALA A 171 11.95 8.20 24.08
CA ALA A 171 10.98 7.13 23.90
C ALA A 171 11.55 5.76 24.31
N PHE A 172 12.80 5.45 23.93
CA PHE A 172 13.45 4.22 24.39
C PHE A 172 13.57 4.14 25.91
N ALA A 173 13.95 5.23 26.57
CA ALA A 173 14.08 5.25 28.02
C ALA A 173 12.71 5.04 28.72
N VAL A 174 11.67 5.72 28.24
CA VAL A 174 10.32 5.61 28.81
C VAL A 174 9.71 4.24 28.56
N ILE A 175 9.79 3.72 27.32
CA ILE A 175 9.27 2.38 27.00
C ILE A 175 10.03 1.31 27.78
N GLY A 176 11.36 1.37 27.84
CA GLY A 176 12.14 0.42 28.63
C GLY A 176 11.79 0.43 30.12
N LEU A 177 11.52 1.61 30.72
CA LEU A 177 11.03 1.71 32.10
C LEU A 177 9.65 1.05 32.28
N LEU A 178 8.73 1.32 31.35
CA LEU A 178 7.36 0.78 31.41
C LEU A 178 7.35 -0.73 31.20
N GLU A 179 8.10 -1.26 30.23
CA GLU A 179 8.19 -2.71 29.98
C GLU A 179 8.79 -3.46 31.19
N GLN A 180 9.80 -2.88 31.86
CA GLN A 180 10.48 -3.53 32.98
C GLN A 180 9.70 -3.48 34.30
N HIS A 181 8.98 -2.39 34.57
CA HIS A 181 8.35 -2.17 35.88
C HIS A 181 6.81 -2.16 35.84
N PHE A 182 6.22 -1.97 34.66
CA PHE A 182 4.78 -1.78 34.46
C PHE A 182 4.28 -2.48 33.19
N GLY A 183 4.81 -3.66 32.86
CA GLY A 183 4.57 -4.34 31.58
C GLY A 183 3.08 -4.50 31.24
N ASP A 184 2.24 -4.77 32.24
CA ASP A 184 0.79 -4.89 32.08
C ASP A 184 0.12 -3.61 31.51
N LEU A 185 0.70 -2.43 31.73
CA LEU A 185 0.16 -1.16 31.24
C LEU A 185 0.52 -0.86 29.77
N VAL A 186 1.45 -1.60 29.19
CA VAL A 186 1.95 -1.41 27.82
C VAL A 186 1.78 -2.65 26.94
N ASP A 187 1.12 -3.67 27.47
CA ASP A 187 0.75 -4.87 26.71
C ASP A 187 -0.34 -4.55 25.69
N TYR A 188 -0.16 -5.01 24.46
CA TYR A 188 -1.08 -4.73 23.36
C TYR A 188 -2.46 -5.37 23.53
N VAL A 189 -2.58 -6.49 24.27
CA VAL A 189 -3.83 -7.22 24.47
C VAL A 189 -4.66 -6.59 25.59
N PHE A 190 -4.02 -5.94 26.55
CA PHE A 190 -4.68 -5.26 27.66
C PHE A 190 -5.18 -3.84 27.32
N THR A 191 -4.63 -3.23 26.26
CA THR A 191 -4.86 -1.84 25.84
C THR A 191 -6.07 -1.66 24.93
#